data_AF-A0A7G2N203-F1
#
_entry.id   AF-A0A7G2N203-F1
#
_cell.length_a   1.000
_cell.length_b   1.000
_cell.length_c   1.000
_cell.angle_alpha   90.00
_cell.angle_beta   90.00
_cell.angle_gamma   90.00
#
_symmetry.space_group_name_H-M   'P 1'
#
loop_
_entity.id
_entity.type
_entity.pdbx_description
1 polymer ?
#
loop_
_entity_poly.entity_id
_entity_poly.type
_entity_poly.pdbx_seq_one_letter_code
_entity_poly.pdbx_strand_id
1 'polypeptide(L)'
;MRDKKMTKQKVKIVLGIILLITVVLCLRIKGNLDKNSNEKKNLDNQRLAVMALKRTQPGIEKIKFSHTYDYSKYGEWSIDAEIIKDGKLYKRKLYKTGTAYGAPLTDSDYNVPTKESVIVVYSNGQQEILA
;
A
#
# COMPACT_ATOMS: atom_id res chain seq x y z
N MET A 1 -11.70 59.45 -6.32
CA MET A 1 -11.14 58.10 -6.55
C MET A 1 -11.97 57.45 -7.66
N ARG A 2 -11.44 57.28 -8.88
CA ARG A 2 -12.25 56.88 -10.06
C ARG A 2 -12.35 55.36 -10.12
N ASP A 3 -13.52 54.82 -9.79
CA ASP A 3 -13.82 53.39 -9.92
C ASP A 3 -13.74 52.99 -11.40
N LYS A 4 -12.71 52.23 -11.77
CA LYS A 4 -12.57 51.63 -13.10
C LYS A 4 -13.57 50.47 -13.20
N LYS A 5 -14.80 50.74 -13.64
CA LYS A 5 -15.78 49.68 -13.99
C LYS A 5 -15.14 48.72 -15.00
N MET A 6 -15.00 47.45 -14.62
CA MET A 6 -14.60 46.41 -15.55
C MET A 6 -15.61 46.30 -16.69
N THR A 7 -15.11 46.23 -17.92
CA THR A 7 -15.97 45.96 -19.07
C THR A 7 -16.53 44.53 -18.96
N LYS A 8 -17.75 44.30 -19.46
CA LYS A 8 -18.42 42.99 -19.41
C LYS A 8 -17.54 41.85 -19.96
N GLN A 9 -16.68 42.16 -20.92
CA GLN A 9 -15.69 41.22 -21.48
C GLN A 9 -14.61 40.82 -20.46
N LYS A 10 -14.07 41.78 -19.70
CA LYS A 10 -13.10 41.51 -18.63
C LYS A 10 -13.70 40.67 -17.51
N VAL A 11 -14.98 40.91 -17.16
CA VAL A 11 -15.70 40.10 -16.17
C VAL A 11 -15.84 38.64 -16.63
N LYS A 12 -16.21 38.40 -17.90
CA LYS A 12 -16.29 37.04 -18.45
C LYS A 12 -14.94 36.31 -18.43
N ILE A 13 -13.85 37.02 -18.76
CA ILE A 13 -12.49 36.46 -18.71
C ILE A 13 -12.11 36.10 -17.28
N VAL A 14 -12.34 37.00 -16.31
CA VAL A 14 -12.05 36.74 -14.90
C VAL A 14 -12.86 35.54 -14.36
N LEU A 15 -14.15 35.46 -14.69
CA LEU A 15 -14.99 34.32 -14.30
C LEU A 15 -14.51 33.00 -14.93
N GLY A 16 -14.09 33.04 -16.20
CA GLY A 16 -13.52 31.87 -16.87
C GLY A 16 -12.22 31.39 -16.21
N ILE A 17 -11.34 32.32 -15.82
CA ILE A 17 -10.09 32.00 -15.11
C ILE A 17 -10.39 31.41 -13.74
N ILE A 18 -11.33 31.98 -12.98
CA ILE A 18 -11.74 31.47 -11.67
C ILE A 18 -12.27 30.04 -11.80
N LEU A 19 -13.17 29.80 -12.76
CA LEU A 19 -13.71 28.47 -13.01
C LEU A 19 -12.60 27.44 -13.31
N LEU A 20 -11.63 27.83 -14.15
CA LEU A 20 -10.53 26.95 -14.52
C LEU A 20 -9.61 26.63 -13.33
N ILE A 21 -9.31 27.62 -12.48
CA ILE A 21 -8.56 27.43 -11.23
C ILE A 21 -9.31 26.48 -10.29
N THR A 22 -10.63 26.64 -10.13
CA THR A 22 -11.45 25.78 -9.28
C THR A 22 -11.41 24.32 -9.75
N VAL A 23 -11.57 24.07 -11.06
CA VAL A 23 -11.51 22.72 -11.62
C VAL A 23 -10.14 22.07 -11.35
N VAL A 24 -9.04 22.79 -11.56
CA VAL A 24 -7.69 22.27 -11.30
C VAL A 24 -7.48 21.93 -9.82
N LEU A 25 -7.97 22.78 -8.91
CA LEU A 25 -7.89 22.52 -7.47
C LEU A 25 -8.69 21.27 -7.08
N CYS A 26 -9.92 21.12 -7.57
CA CYS A 26 -10.74 19.94 -7.31
C CYS A 26 -10.08 18.64 -7.80
N LEU A 27 -9.48 18.65 -9.00
CA LEU A 27 -8.76 17.48 -9.53
C LEU A 27 -7.54 17.11 -8.67
N ARG A 28 -6.76 18.10 -8.20
CA ARG A 28 -5.61 17.86 -7.32
C ARG A 28 -6.03 17.27 -5.96
N ILE A 29 -7.08 17.81 -5.36
CA ILE A 29 -7.61 17.32 -4.08
C ILE A 29 -8.05 15.87 -4.21
N LYS A 30 -8.82 15.54 -5.26
CA LYS A 30 -9.27 14.17 -5.53
C LYS A 30 -8.09 13.21 -5.74
N GLY A 31 -7.10 13.60 -6.56
CA GLY A 31 -5.92 12.77 -6.80
C GLY A 31 -5.12 12.45 -5.53
N ASN A 32 -4.98 13.43 -4.62
CA ASN A 32 -4.30 13.20 -3.33
C ASN A 32 -5.11 12.31 -2.38
N LEU A 33 -6.43 12.47 -2.32
CA LEU A 33 -7.32 11.61 -1.52
C LEU A 33 -7.25 10.16 -1.99
N ASP A 34 -7.34 9.93 -3.30
CA ASP A 34 -7.29 8.60 -3.90
C ASP A 34 -5.94 7.91 -3.60
N LYS A 35 -4.83 8.66 -3.72
CA LYS A 35 -3.49 8.15 -3.42
C LYS A 35 -3.36 7.73 -1.95
N ASN A 36 -3.78 8.58 -1.03
CA ASN A 36 -3.71 8.29 0.41
C ASN A 36 -4.59 7.09 0.80
N SER A 37 -5.79 6.99 0.23
CA SER A 37 -6.69 5.86 0.46
C SER A 37 -6.09 4.54 -0.04
N ASN A 38 -5.49 4.55 -1.23
CA ASN A 38 -4.86 3.37 -1.81
C ASN A 38 -3.62 2.93 -1.02
N GLU A 39 -2.80 3.87 -0.58
CA GLU A 39 -1.63 3.59 0.26
C GLU A 39 -2.04 2.98 1.60
N LYS A 40 -3.03 3.56 2.28
CA LYS A 40 -3.56 2.99 3.52
C LYS A 40 -4.08 1.57 3.32
N LYS A 41 -4.91 1.35 2.29
CA LYS A 41 -5.45 0.01 1.96
C LYS A 41 -4.34 -1.01 1.65
N ASN A 42 -3.27 -0.58 1.00
CA ASN A 42 -2.10 -1.41 0.72
C ASN A 42 -1.38 -1.82 2.01
N LEU A 43 -1.15 -0.89 2.95
CA LEU A 43 -0.54 -1.20 4.25
C LEU A 43 -1.40 -2.16 5.08
N ASP A 44 -2.72 -1.96 5.08
CA ASP A 44 -3.67 -2.86 5.74
C ASP A 44 -3.60 -4.28 5.14
N ASN A 45 -3.53 -4.39 3.80
CA ASN A 45 -3.38 -5.67 3.14
C ASN A 45 -2.03 -6.35 3.45
N GLN A 46 -0.94 -5.60 3.53
CA GLN A 46 0.37 -6.12 3.96
C GLN A 46 0.30 -6.70 5.37
N ARG A 47 -0.29 -5.98 6.32
CA ARG A 47 -0.46 -6.47 7.69
C ARG A 47 -1.28 -7.76 7.73
N LEU A 48 -2.36 -7.83 6.95
CA LEU A 48 -3.19 -9.03 6.85
C LEU A 48 -2.45 -10.22 6.24
N ALA A 49 -1.64 -9.99 5.20
CA ALA A 49 -0.79 -11.01 4.60
C ALA A 49 0.20 -11.58 5.63
N VAL A 50 0.84 -10.73 6.44
CA VAL A 50 1.75 -11.19 7.51
C VAL A 50 1.01 -12.01 8.55
N MET A 51 -0.15 -11.53 9.02
CA MET A 51 -0.96 -12.24 10.01
C MET A 51 -1.38 -13.63 9.52
N ALA A 52 -1.79 -13.74 8.26
CA ALA A 52 -2.19 -15.00 7.69
C ALA A 52 -1.00 -15.93 7.45
N LEU A 53 0.11 -15.41 6.91
CA LEU A 53 1.32 -16.19 6.67
C LEU A 53 1.88 -16.76 7.98
N LYS A 54 1.94 -15.94 9.04
CA LYS A 54 2.38 -16.35 10.39
C LYS A 54 1.56 -17.52 10.92
N ARG A 55 0.24 -17.54 10.72
CA ARG A 55 -0.63 -18.65 11.16
C ARG A 55 -0.30 -19.97 10.46
N THR A 56 0.11 -19.91 9.20
CA THR A 56 0.34 -21.10 8.37
C THR A 56 1.81 -21.54 8.36
N GLN A 57 2.73 -20.65 8.72
CA GLN A 57 4.17 -20.88 8.62
C GLN A 57 4.89 -20.33 9.86
N PRO A 58 5.19 -21.19 10.84
CA PRO A 58 6.01 -20.82 11.98
C PRO A 58 7.48 -20.61 11.56
N GLY A 59 8.25 -19.92 12.40
CA GLY A 59 9.70 -19.67 12.20
C GLY A 59 10.04 -18.53 11.23
N ILE A 60 9.06 -17.69 10.88
CA ILE A 60 9.34 -16.47 10.12
C ILE A 60 9.95 -15.43 11.05
N GLU A 61 11.12 -14.93 10.69
CA GLU A 61 11.85 -13.93 11.46
C GLU A 61 11.52 -12.52 10.98
N LYS A 62 11.49 -12.35 9.65
CA LYS A 62 11.35 -11.04 9.01
C LYS A 62 10.60 -11.10 7.70
N ILE A 63 9.78 -10.09 7.44
CA ILE A 63 9.14 -9.85 6.15
C ILE A 63 9.39 -8.40 5.74
N LYS A 64 9.87 -8.20 4.52
CA LYS A 64 10.05 -6.87 3.91
C LYS A 64 9.29 -6.79 2.61
N PHE A 65 8.36 -5.86 2.53
CA PHE A 65 7.55 -5.61 1.35
C PHE A 65 8.27 -4.71 0.35
N SER A 66 8.02 -4.94 -0.94
CA SER A 66 8.44 -4.03 -2.00
C SER A 66 7.59 -2.75 -1.99
N HIS A 67 7.98 -1.73 -2.74
CA HIS A 67 7.20 -0.51 -2.89
C HIS A 67 6.03 -0.65 -3.87
N THR A 68 6.03 -1.71 -4.68
CA THR A 68 5.10 -1.89 -5.81
C THR A 68 4.17 -3.05 -5.52
N TYR A 69 2.87 -2.75 -5.51
CA TYR A 69 1.79 -3.72 -5.35
C TYR A 69 0.85 -3.63 -6.55
N ASP A 70 0.20 -4.75 -6.85
CA ASP A 70 -0.69 -4.89 -7.99
C ASP A 70 -2.07 -5.34 -7.54
N TYR A 71 -3.06 -4.97 -8.33
CA TYR A 71 -4.38 -5.59 -8.30
C TYR A 71 -4.55 -6.41 -9.57
N SER A 72 -4.92 -7.69 -9.44
CA SER A 72 -5.25 -8.55 -10.57
C SER A 72 -6.48 -8.02 -11.32
N LYS A 73 -6.75 -8.60 -12.50
CA LYS A 73 -7.98 -8.31 -13.27
C LYS A 73 -9.26 -8.49 -12.44
N TYR A 74 -9.23 -9.35 -11.42
CA TYR A 74 -10.35 -9.63 -10.53
C TYR A 74 -10.32 -8.80 -9.23
N GLY A 75 -9.43 -7.81 -9.14
CA GLY A 75 -9.28 -6.96 -7.96
C GLY A 75 -8.55 -7.63 -6.80
N GLU A 76 -7.84 -8.73 -7.06
CA GLU A 76 -7.04 -9.41 -6.04
C GLU A 76 -5.73 -8.68 -5.82
N TRP A 77 -5.47 -8.27 -4.57
CA TRP A 77 -4.24 -7.57 -4.21
C TRP A 77 -3.08 -8.56 -4.06
N SER A 78 -1.92 -8.17 -4.60
CA SER A 78 -0.65 -8.89 -4.40
C SER A 78 0.53 -7.93 -4.30
N ILE A 79 1.60 -8.37 -3.64
CA ILE A 79 2.82 -7.59 -3.47
C ILE A 79 4.04 -8.53 -3.40
N ASP A 80 5.18 -8.08 -3.89
CA ASP A 80 6.42 -8.82 -3.71
C ASP A 80 6.99 -8.58 -2.30
N ALA A 81 7.53 -9.64 -1.71
CA ALA A 81 8.10 -9.64 -0.38
C ALA A 81 9.37 -10.49 -0.28
N GLU A 82 10.29 -10.02 0.56
CA GLU A 82 11.47 -10.72 1.03
C GLU A 82 11.16 -11.28 2.43
N ILE A 83 11.20 -12.61 2.57
CA ILE A 83 10.86 -13.33 3.80
C ILE A 83 12.13 -14.01 4.30
N ILE A 84 12.49 -13.80 5.55
CA ILE A 84 13.57 -14.51 6.23
C ILE A 84 12.93 -15.55 7.15
N LYS A 85 13.30 -16.81 6.93
CA LYS A 85 12.88 -17.96 7.72
C LYS A 85 14.08 -18.88 7.92
N ASP A 86 14.37 -19.26 9.15
CA ASP A 86 15.52 -20.09 9.53
C ASP A 86 16.85 -19.55 8.96
N GLY A 87 17.04 -18.22 9.01
CA GLY A 87 18.19 -17.50 8.45
C GLY A 87 18.28 -17.46 6.91
N LYS A 88 17.30 -18.04 6.20
CA LYS A 88 17.28 -18.09 4.73
C LYS A 88 16.34 -17.05 4.14
N LEU A 89 16.79 -16.38 3.08
CA LEU A 89 16.01 -15.39 2.34
C LEU A 89 15.18 -16.05 1.24
N TYR A 90 13.89 -15.75 1.23
CA TYR A 90 12.95 -16.18 0.21
C TYR A 90 12.26 -14.97 -0.41
N LYS A 91 12.28 -14.87 -1.74
CA LYS A 91 11.53 -13.87 -2.49
C LYS A 91 10.21 -14.47 -2.95
N ARG A 92 9.09 -13.84 -2.59
CA ARG A 92 7.75 -14.36 -2.88
C ARG A 92 6.78 -13.24 -3.20
N LYS A 93 5.80 -13.54 -4.04
CA LYS A 93 4.60 -12.73 -4.19
C LYS A 93 3.58 -13.16 -3.14
N LEU A 94 3.16 -12.23 -2.28
CA LEU A 94 2.19 -12.44 -1.22
C LEU A 94 0.84 -11.85 -1.60
N TYR A 95 -0.21 -12.54 -1.17
CA TYR A 95 -1.60 -12.10 -1.27
C TYR A 95 -2.14 -11.74 0.12
N LYS A 96 -3.27 -11.03 0.17
CA LYS A 96 -3.93 -10.65 1.43
C LYS A 96 -4.21 -11.86 2.34
N THR A 97 -4.45 -13.03 1.75
CA THR A 97 -4.71 -14.30 2.43
C THR A 97 -3.46 -14.95 3.03
N GLY A 98 -2.28 -14.36 2.88
CA GLY A 98 -1.01 -14.96 3.32
C GLY A 98 -0.51 -16.08 2.40
N THR A 99 -1.26 -16.41 1.33
CA THR A 99 -0.80 -17.37 0.32
C THR A 99 0.41 -16.77 -0.41
N ALA A 100 1.45 -17.57 -0.60
CA ALA A 100 2.62 -17.22 -1.40
C ALA A 100 2.62 -18.08 -2.66
N TYR A 101 2.70 -17.47 -3.85
CA TYR A 101 2.88 -18.25 -5.09
C TYR A 101 4.35 -18.63 -5.24
N GLY A 102 4.62 -19.90 -5.59
CA GLY A 102 5.98 -20.45 -5.76
C GLY A 102 6.21 -21.71 -4.94
N ALA A 103 7.45 -22.23 -4.94
CA ALA A 103 7.81 -23.40 -4.16
C ALA A 103 7.52 -23.15 -2.66
N PRO A 104 7.04 -24.17 -1.92
CA PRO A 104 6.84 -24.07 -0.47
C PRO A 104 8.06 -23.46 0.19
N LEU A 105 7.83 -22.56 1.15
CA LEU A 105 8.86 -22.24 2.13
C LEU A 105 9.08 -23.57 2.87
N THR A 106 10.30 -24.11 2.81
CA THR A 106 10.68 -25.50 3.12
C THR A 106 9.93 -26.11 4.31
N ASP A 107 9.72 -27.44 4.27
CA ASP A 107 9.05 -28.28 5.28
C ASP A 107 8.90 -27.58 6.62
N SER A 108 7.71 -27.00 6.80
CA SER A 108 7.37 -26.31 8.02
C SER A 108 7.33 -27.36 9.13
N ASP A 109 8.21 -27.27 10.11
CA ASP A 109 8.04 -28.04 11.34
C ASP A 109 6.84 -27.45 12.07
N TYR A 110 5.67 -28.07 11.90
CA TYR A 110 4.41 -27.66 12.51
C TYR A 110 4.45 -27.71 14.04
N ASN A 111 5.53 -28.25 14.65
CA ASN A 111 5.72 -28.29 16.10
C ASN A 111 6.38 -27.01 16.66
N VAL A 112 6.86 -26.09 15.81
CA VAL A 112 7.42 -24.82 16.28
C VAL A 112 6.26 -23.88 16.63
N PRO A 113 6.15 -23.40 17.88
CA PRO A 113 5.07 -22.49 18.27
C PRO A 113 5.10 -21.20 17.45
N THR A 114 3.94 -20.76 17.00
CA THR A 114 3.71 -19.49 16.29
C THR A 114 4.00 -18.23 17.12
N LYS A 115 4.61 -18.38 18.30
CA LYS A 115 4.85 -17.32 19.29
C LYS A 115 6.05 -16.43 18.99
N GLU A 116 6.82 -16.72 17.96
CA GLU A 116 7.93 -15.84 17.59
C GLU A 116 7.41 -14.55 16.95
N SER A 117 8.00 -13.44 17.39
CA SER A 117 7.70 -12.13 16.85
C SER A 117 8.28 -12.00 15.44
N VAL A 118 7.48 -11.44 14.53
CA VAL A 118 7.91 -11.20 13.14
C VAL A 118 8.25 -9.73 12.97
N ILE A 119 9.44 -9.44 12.47
CA ILE A 119 9.82 -8.07 12.08
C ILE A 119 9.23 -7.79 10.69
N VAL A 120 8.36 -6.80 10.59
CA VAL A 120 7.76 -6.35 9.33
C VAL A 120 8.35 -5.03 8.92
N VAL A 121 8.80 -4.94 7.66
CA VAL A 121 9.14 -3.68 6.99
C VAL A 121 8.13 -3.46 5.88
N TYR A 122 7.23 -2.51 6.08
CA TYR A 122 6.17 -2.16 5.14
C TYR A 122 6.71 -1.42 3.91
N SER A 123 5.91 -1.38 2.85
CA SER A 123 6.24 -0.71 1.59
C SER A 123 6.50 0.80 1.72
N ASN A 124 6.03 1.43 2.79
CA ASN A 124 6.28 2.85 3.09
C ASN A 124 7.53 3.05 3.97
N GLY A 125 8.27 1.98 4.27
CA GLY A 125 9.45 2.01 5.15
C GLY A 125 9.14 1.91 6.65
N GLN A 126 7.87 1.95 7.06
CA GLN A 126 7.48 1.74 8.45
C GLN A 126 7.91 0.34 8.90
N GLN A 127 8.39 0.23 10.13
CA GLN A 127 8.73 -1.04 10.76
C GLN A 127 7.76 -1.35 11.89
N GLU A 128 7.44 -2.63 12.05
CA GLU A 128 6.60 -3.12 13.14
C GLU A 128 7.06 -4.51 13.57
N ILE A 129 6.95 -4.81 14.87
CA ILE A 129 7.17 -6.14 15.42
C ILE A 129 5.80 -6.73 15.75
N LEU A 130 5.45 -7.84 15.11
CA LEU A 130 4.17 -8.50 15.28
C LEU A 130 4.32 -9.76 16.14
N ALA A 131 3.80 -9.68 17.37
CA ALA A 131 3.76 -10.77 18.35
C ALA A 131 2.80 -11.89 17.96
#